data_AF-A0A183CXG5-F1
#
_entry.id   AF-A0A183CXG5-F1
#
_cell.length_a   1.000
_cell.length_b   1.000
_cell.length_c   1.000
_cell.angle_alpha   90.00
_cell.angle_beta   90.00
_cell.angle_gamma   90.00
#
_symmetry.space_group_name_H-M   'P 1'
#
loop_
_entity.id
_entity.type
_entity.pdbx_description
1 polymer ?
#
loop_
_entity_poly.entity_id
_entity_poly.type
_entity_poly.pdbx_seq_one_letter_code
_entity_poly.pdbx_strand_id
1 'polypeptide(L)'
;MELFQIPAHVLVSPTVVPEYCSVVLGMPIVPSYLPSRNRLFGSGLFTSFTEEMTYYQRAANLFVTFLSMKWTEWIFTKQQVLFRRLYGEQFIDLNEKFAQATYVLTNADPFFDFPKPTIHKVKELGGAAVPKAEPLNEHWSAIMSQRKKAVLVSFGSVVASYVMPNETKQAFLKAFDRFPDVTFIWKYEKEEHHIADGHPNLITDKWLPQTDLLAHPNLVAFLTHGGMNSITETLNRGKPVIVVPVFGDQLRNAVLAKRAGFGIMLPVSDLQDEKKLSDAFEQIINNKK
;
A
#
# COMPACT_ATOMS: atom_id res chain seq x y z
N MET A 1 3.58 2.83 31.43
CA MET A 1 2.98 4.18 31.33
C MET A 1 2.57 4.71 32.71
N GLU A 2 1.93 3.92 33.57
CA GLU A 2 1.70 4.31 34.98
C GLU A 2 3.01 4.45 35.77
N LEU A 3 4.00 3.58 35.52
CA LEU A 3 5.37 3.68 36.06
C LEU A 3 6.10 5.00 35.71
N PHE A 4 5.67 5.72 34.67
CA PHE A 4 6.33 6.93 34.18
C PHE A 4 5.48 8.20 34.39
N GLN A 5 4.32 8.10 35.06
CA GLN A 5 3.39 9.21 35.26
C GLN A 5 3.05 10.00 33.99
N ILE A 6 3.01 9.34 32.82
CA ILE A 6 2.73 10.02 31.54
C ILE A 6 1.23 10.36 31.48
N PRO A 7 0.83 11.65 31.54
CA PRO A 7 -0.56 12.05 31.71
C PRO A 7 -1.38 11.95 30.42
N ALA A 8 -0.72 11.90 29.26
CA ALA A 8 -1.33 11.84 27.94
C ALA A 8 -0.52 10.92 27.04
N HIS A 9 -1.20 10.10 26.25
CA HIS A 9 -0.54 9.27 25.25
C HIS A 9 -1.23 9.43 23.89
N VAL A 10 -0.40 9.29 22.86
CA VAL A 10 -0.80 9.45 21.46
C VAL A 10 -0.65 8.11 20.77
N LEU A 11 -1.66 7.73 20.01
CA LEU A 11 -1.60 6.58 19.12
C LEU A 11 -1.15 7.05 17.74
N VAL A 12 -0.29 6.28 17.10
CA VAL A 12 0.16 6.54 15.73
C VAL A 12 -0.20 5.35 14.86
N SER A 13 -0.85 5.60 13.74
CA SER A 13 -1.20 4.60 12.75
C SER A 13 -0.58 4.94 11.40
N PRO A 14 0.12 4.00 10.75
CA PRO A 14 0.68 4.22 9.41
C PRO A 14 -0.40 4.22 8.32
N THR A 15 -1.66 3.92 8.67
CA THR A 15 -2.81 3.89 7.75
C THR A 15 -4.05 4.45 8.44
N VAL A 16 -5.21 4.39 7.78
CA VAL A 16 -6.51 4.70 8.38
C VAL A 16 -6.79 3.84 9.62
N VAL A 17 -7.56 4.37 10.58
CA VAL A 17 -7.93 3.63 11.79
C VAL A 17 -8.72 2.36 11.41
N PRO A 18 -8.32 1.16 11.89
CA PRO A 18 -9.09 -0.06 11.68
C PRO A 18 -10.52 0.02 12.25
N GLU A 19 -11.43 -0.80 11.73
CA GLU A 19 -12.84 -0.76 12.11
C GLU A 19 -13.06 -1.09 13.59
N TYR A 20 -12.45 -2.17 14.10
CA TYR A 20 -12.56 -2.49 15.53
C TYR A 20 -12.00 -1.37 16.41
N CYS A 21 -10.84 -0.81 16.04
CA CYS A 21 -10.25 0.32 16.75
C CYS A 21 -11.14 1.57 16.72
N SER A 22 -11.90 1.76 15.63
CA SER A 22 -12.88 2.84 15.52
C SER A 22 -13.99 2.66 16.55
N VAL A 23 -14.49 1.42 16.77
CA VAL A 23 -15.46 1.14 17.84
C VAL A 23 -14.89 1.45 19.22
N VAL A 24 -13.65 1.03 19.50
CA VAL A 24 -12.98 1.28 20.79
C VAL A 24 -12.81 2.79 21.05
N LEU A 25 -12.59 3.60 20.01
CA LEU A 25 -12.50 5.06 20.11
C LEU A 25 -13.86 5.77 20.15
N GLY A 26 -14.98 5.06 19.99
CA GLY A 26 -16.31 5.66 19.87
C GLY A 26 -16.55 6.36 18.53
N MET A 27 -15.80 6.01 17.49
CA MET A 27 -16.01 6.51 16.12
C MET A 27 -17.10 5.71 15.41
N PRO A 28 -18.05 6.37 14.72
CA PRO A 28 -19.08 5.68 13.96
C PRO A 28 -18.48 4.99 12.72
N ILE A 29 -18.98 3.79 12.43
CA ILE A 29 -18.63 3.02 11.23
C ILE A 29 -19.86 2.96 10.34
N VAL A 30 -19.71 3.37 9.08
CA VAL A 30 -20.85 3.52 8.16
C VAL A 30 -20.66 2.65 6.91
N PRO A 31 -20.87 1.32 7.01
CA PRO A 31 -20.58 0.37 5.93
C PRO A 31 -21.53 0.51 4.73
N SER A 32 -22.55 1.36 4.82
CA SER A 32 -23.47 1.63 3.71
C SER A 32 -22.82 2.40 2.56
N TYR A 33 -21.75 3.15 2.81
CA TYR A 33 -20.97 3.84 1.77
C TYR A 33 -19.46 3.76 2.00
N LEU A 34 -18.97 3.42 3.20
CA LEU A 34 -17.54 3.29 3.44
C LEU A 34 -17.06 1.86 3.16
N PRO A 35 -16.19 1.62 2.16
CA PRO A 35 -15.66 0.28 1.92
C PRO A 35 -14.82 -0.23 3.08
N SER A 36 -14.99 -1.51 3.44
CA SER A 36 -14.18 -2.18 4.47
C SER A 36 -12.68 -2.14 4.13
N ARG A 37 -11.86 -1.89 5.16
CA ARG A 37 -10.40 -1.75 5.12
C ARG A 37 -9.70 -3.07 4.88
N ASN A 38 -9.99 -4.08 5.70
CA ASN A 38 -9.36 -5.38 5.58
C ASN A 38 -10.24 -6.30 4.76
N ARG A 39 -9.70 -6.76 3.65
CA ARG A 39 -10.26 -7.85 2.86
C ARG A 39 -9.40 -9.06 3.14
N LEU A 40 -9.82 -9.80 4.18
CA LEU A 40 -9.04 -10.87 4.82
C LEU A 40 -8.63 -12.00 3.87
N PHE A 41 -9.32 -12.11 2.73
CA PHE A 41 -9.08 -13.13 1.74
C PHE A 41 -9.10 -12.43 0.38
N GLY A 42 -8.01 -12.54 -0.38
CA GLY A 42 -7.92 -12.07 -1.78
C GLY A 42 -8.86 -12.81 -2.74
N SER A 43 -9.96 -13.38 -2.26
CA SER A 43 -10.95 -14.05 -3.09
C SER A 43 -11.84 -13.00 -3.75
N GLY A 44 -11.85 -13.03 -5.09
CA GLY A 44 -12.55 -12.14 -6.03
C GLY A 44 -13.99 -11.72 -5.72
N LEU A 45 -14.67 -12.34 -4.76
CA LEU A 45 -16.12 -12.21 -4.54
C LEU A 45 -16.59 -10.83 -4.05
N PHE A 46 -15.71 -9.99 -3.48
CA PHE A 46 -16.09 -8.67 -2.96
C PHE A 46 -15.12 -7.54 -3.32
N THR A 47 -14.37 -7.69 -4.41
CA THR A 47 -12.97 -7.21 -4.48
C THR A 47 -12.70 -5.78 -4.94
N SER A 48 -13.67 -4.92 -5.24
CA SER A 48 -13.35 -3.50 -5.53
C SER A 48 -14.52 -2.56 -5.29
N PHE A 49 -14.88 -2.29 -4.03
CA PHE A 49 -15.97 -1.35 -3.74
C PHE A 49 -15.43 0.05 -3.54
N THR A 50 -16.10 1.03 -4.14
CA THR A 50 -15.94 2.46 -3.90
C THR A 50 -17.06 2.94 -2.97
N GLU A 51 -17.15 4.24 -2.74
CA GLU A 51 -18.30 4.85 -2.06
C GLU A 51 -19.63 4.68 -2.81
N GLU A 52 -19.56 4.40 -4.11
CA GLU A 52 -20.69 4.13 -4.99
C GLU A 52 -20.97 2.62 -5.03
N MET A 53 -21.75 2.13 -4.07
CA MET A 53 -22.16 0.72 -3.98
C MET A 53 -23.64 0.52 -4.30
N THR A 54 -23.94 -0.53 -5.08
CA THR A 54 -25.28 -1.08 -5.24
C THR A 54 -25.79 -1.72 -3.93
N TYR A 55 -27.10 -1.98 -3.82
CA TYR A 55 -27.67 -2.63 -2.62
C TYR A 55 -26.99 -3.96 -2.27
N TYR A 56 -26.70 -4.80 -3.26
CA TYR A 56 -25.98 -6.06 -3.05
C TYR A 56 -24.54 -5.83 -2.57
N GLN A 57 -23.84 -4.85 -3.15
CA GLN A 57 -22.49 -4.50 -2.74
C GLN A 57 -22.46 -3.93 -1.32
N ARG A 58 -23.48 -3.16 -0.91
CA ARG A 58 -23.63 -2.68 0.47
C ARG A 58 -23.85 -3.82 1.47
N ALA A 59 -24.69 -4.78 1.13
CA ALA A 59 -24.92 -5.97 1.98
C ALA A 59 -23.63 -6.80 2.13
N ALA A 60 -22.92 -7.01 1.02
CA ALA A 60 -21.61 -7.64 1.01
C ALA A 60 -20.58 -6.84 1.84
N ASN A 61 -20.52 -5.53 1.67
CA ASN A 61 -19.59 -4.67 2.39
C ASN A 61 -19.87 -4.67 3.90
N LEU A 62 -21.13 -4.68 4.31
CA LEU A 62 -21.53 -4.84 5.70
C LEU A 62 -21.01 -6.16 6.28
N PHE A 63 -21.19 -7.26 5.56
CA PHE A 63 -20.67 -8.57 5.97
C PHE A 63 -19.13 -8.57 6.09
N VAL A 64 -18.42 -8.04 5.10
CA VAL A 64 -16.94 -7.95 5.13
C VAL A 64 -16.46 -7.00 6.23
N THR A 65 -17.17 -5.91 6.50
CA THR A 65 -16.87 -4.99 7.61
C THR A 65 -16.97 -5.72 8.95
N PHE A 66 -18.05 -6.49 9.16
CA PHE A 66 -18.22 -7.29 10.37
C PHE A 66 -17.11 -8.33 10.55
N LEU A 67 -16.73 -9.04 9.49
CA LEU A 67 -15.60 -9.98 9.53
C LEU A 67 -14.28 -9.28 9.85
N SER A 68 -13.99 -8.13 9.23
CA SER A 68 -12.80 -7.31 9.53
C SER A 68 -12.75 -6.90 11.01
N MET A 69 -13.89 -6.48 11.55
CA MET A 69 -14.01 -6.11 12.97
C MET A 69 -13.72 -7.31 13.87
N LYS A 70 -14.35 -8.47 13.64
CA LYS A 70 -14.13 -9.69 14.43
C LYS A 70 -12.71 -10.21 14.36
N TRP A 71 -12.08 -10.10 13.19
CA TRP A 71 -10.68 -10.45 13.05
C TRP A 71 -9.76 -9.53 13.87
N THR A 72 -9.99 -8.23 13.78
CA THR A 72 -9.17 -7.24 14.52
C THR A 72 -9.39 -7.37 16.03
N GLU A 73 -10.63 -7.56 16.47
CA GLU A 73 -10.99 -7.89 17.86
C GLU A 73 -10.24 -9.13 18.37
N TRP A 74 -10.21 -10.18 17.56
CA TRP A 74 -9.51 -11.42 17.89
C TRP A 74 -8.00 -11.19 18.05
N ILE A 75 -7.37 -10.41 17.16
CA ILE A 75 -5.94 -10.03 17.29
C ILE A 75 -5.70 -9.28 18.61
N PHE A 76 -6.50 -8.25 18.90
CA PHE A 76 -6.37 -7.46 20.13
C PHE A 76 -6.54 -8.34 21.38
N THR A 77 -7.51 -9.26 21.36
CA THR A 77 -7.74 -10.21 22.46
C THR A 77 -6.54 -11.15 22.64
N LYS A 78 -5.98 -11.69 21.55
CA LYS A 78 -4.79 -12.56 21.62
C LYS A 78 -3.56 -11.80 22.12
N GLN A 79 -3.40 -10.55 21.71
CA GLN A 79 -2.36 -9.67 22.25
C GLN A 79 -2.55 -9.47 23.75
N GLN A 80 -3.76 -9.10 24.21
CA GLN A 80 -4.05 -8.93 25.64
C GLN A 80 -3.67 -10.18 26.46
N VAL A 81 -4.09 -11.37 26.01
CA VAL A 81 -3.78 -12.64 26.68
C VAL A 81 -2.27 -12.88 26.73
N LEU A 82 -1.56 -12.63 25.63
CA LEU A 82 -0.11 -12.78 25.57
C LEU A 82 0.59 -11.83 26.54
N PHE A 83 0.20 -10.55 26.57
CA PHE A 83 0.79 -9.58 27.48
C PHE A 83 0.52 -9.90 28.94
N ARG A 84 -0.70 -10.32 29.31
CA ARG A 84 -0.98 -10.77 30.68
C ARG A 84 -0.18 -12.00 31.07
N ARG A 85 0.03 -12.95 30.14
CA ARG A 85 0.89 -14.11 30.38
C ARG A 85 2.36 -13.71 30.64
N LEU A 86 2.87 -12.71 29.93
CA LEU A 86 4.28 -12.30 30.01
C LEU A 86 4.56 -11.32 31.17
N TYR A 87 3.60 -10.46 31.50
CA TYR A 87 3.79 -9.34 32.42
C TYR A 87 2.85 -9.37 33.65
N GLY A 88 2.01 -10.41 33.77
CA GLY A 88 1.06 -10.62 34.86
C GLY A 88 -0.35 -10.09 34.56
N GLU A 89 -1.34 -10.55 35.33
CA GLU A 89 -2.75 -10.15 35.18
C GLU A 89 -2.99 -8.66 35.42
N GLN A 90 -2.09 -7.99 36.15
CA GLN A 90 -2.08 -6.55 36.35
C GLN A 90 -1.69 -5.74 35.10
N PHE A 91 -1.33 -6.40 33.99
CA PHE A 91 -1.05 -5.70 32.75
C PHE A 91 -2.27 -4.94 32.26
N ILE A 92 -2.05 -3.69 31.86
CA ILE A 92 -3.07 -2.76 31.38
C ILE A 92 -4.01 -3.38 30.34
N ASP A 93 -5.27 -2.99 30.38
CA ASP A 93 -6.21 -3.35 29.32
C ASP A 93 -5.90 -2.52 28.07
N LEU A 94 -5.58 -3.20 26.97
CA LEU A 94 -5.19 -2.58 25.72
C LEU A 94 -6.34 -1.78 25.10
N ASN A 95 -7.59 -2.24 25.23
CA ASN A 95 -8.75 -1.53 24.69
C ASN A 95 -9.05 -0.27 25.51
N GLU A 96 -9.04 -0.38 26.84
CA GLU A 96 -9.18 0.77 27.73
C GLU A 96 -8.08 1.79 27.44
N LYS A 97 -6.84 1.33 27.31
CA LYS A 97 -5.73 2.22 27.01
C LYS A 97 -5.91 2.91 25.67
N PHE A 98 -6.31 2.17 24.64
CA PHE A 98 -6.58 2.70 23.32
C PHE A 98 -7.70 3.77 23.35
N ALA A 99 -8.78 3.55 24.10
CA ALA A 99 -9.89 4.49 24.25
C ALA A 99 -9.48 5.79 24.98
N GLN A 100 -8.56 5.69 25.94
CA GLN A 100 -8.02 6.81 26.70
C GLN A 100 -7.01 7.68 25.92
N ALA A 101 -6.66 7.32 24.69
CA ALA A 101 -5.74 8.11 23.87
C ALA A 101 -6.24 9.56 23.72
N THR A 102 -5.32 10.52 23.88
CA THR A 102 -5.60 11.95 23.74
C THR A 102 -5.74 12.31 22.26
N TYR A 103 -4.82 11.81 21.44
CA TYR A 103 -4.86 11.94 19.99
C TYR A 103 -4.53 10.62 19.30
N VAL A 104 -5.05 10.46 18.09
CA VAL A 104 -4.75 9.37 17.16
C VAL A 104 -4.23 10.00 15.88
N LEU A 105 -2.93 9.93 15.66
CA LEU A 105 -2.29 10.42 14.44
C LEU A 105 -2.33 9.32 13.39
N THR A 106 -2.89 9.59 12.23
CA THR A 106 -2.94 8.63 11.11
C THR A 106 -2.19 9.19 9.92
N ASN A 107 -1.46 8.33 9.19
CA ASN A 107 -0.87 8.71 7.90
C ASN A 107 -1.91 8.56 6.76
N ALA A 108 -3.14 9.00 7.00
CA ALA A 108 -4.20 9.06 6.00
C ALA A 108 -4.32 10.49 5.48
N ASP A 109 -4.54 10.67 4.19
CA ASP A 109 -4.80 11.98 3.58
C ASP A 109 -6.32 12.15 3.36
N PRO A 110 -6.97 13.13 4.01
CA PRO A 110 -8.41 13.33 3.90
C PRO A 110 -8.89 13.69 2.49
N PHE A 111 -8.01 14.21 1.62
CA PHE A 111 -8.34 14.54 0.23
C PHE A 111 -8.19 13.33 -0.71
N PHE A 112 -7.34 12.38 -0.35
CA PHE A 112 -7.16 11.14 -1.09
C PHE A 112 -8.15 10.06 -0.67
N ASP A 113 -8.44 9.98 0.64
CA ASP A 113 -9.21 8.89 1.24
C ASP A 113 -10.73 8.98 0.93
N PHE A 114 -11.47 7.95 1.30
CA PHE A 114 -12.93 8.00 1.25
C PHE A 114 -13.47 8.97 2.31
N PRO A 115 -14.48 9.80 1.98
CA PRO A 115 -15.18 10.61 2.98
C PRO A 115 -15.73 9.72 4.08
N LYS A 116 -15.45 10.05 5.34
CA LYS A 116 -15.87 9.27 6.50
C LYS A 116 -16.06 10.18 7.72
N PRO A 117 -16.95 9.82 8.65
CA PRO A 117 -17.06 10.53 9.91
C PRO A 117 -15.78 10.30 10.75
N THR A 118 -15.38 11.33 11.49
CA THR A 118 -14.23 11.27 12.40
C THR A 118 -14.52 12.07 13.67
N ILE A 119 -13.64 11.92 14.67
CA ILE A 119 -13.74 12.64 15.94
C ILE A 119 -12.53 13.57 16.09
N HIS A 120 -12.66 14.60 16.93
CA HIS A 120 -11.60 15.60 17.16
C HIS A 120 -10.26 15.01 17.64
N LYS A 121 -10.27 13.81 18.23
CA LYS A 121 -9.09 13.06 18.65
C LYS A 121 -8.25 12.57 17.46
N VAL A 122 -8.86 12.28 16.32
CA VAL A 122 -8.14 11.76 15.14
C VAL A 122 -7.57 12.94 14.35
N LYS A 123 -6.26 12.90 14.12
CA LYS A 123 -5.55 13.86 13.27
C LYS A 123 -4.96 13.11 12.08
N GLU A 124 -5.47 13.42 10.91
CA GLU A 124 -5.03 12.83 9.65
C GLU A 124 -3.86 13.65 9.09
N LEU A 125 -2.67 13.07 9.15
CA LEU A 125 -1.38 13.65 8.79
C LEU A 125 -0.81 12.96 7.55
N GLY A 126 -1.65 12.72 6.55
CA GLY A 126 -1.24 12.09 5.29
C GLY A 126 -0.04 12.79 4.68
N GLY A 127 1.01 12.02 4.37
CA GLY A 127 2.24 12.55 3.81
C GLY A 127 3.27 13.00 4.84
N ALA A 128 2.94 13.11 6.13
CA ALA A 128 3.91 13.50 7.16
C ALA A 128 5.06 12.48 7.32
N ALA A 129 4.81 11.22 6.96
CA ALA A 129 5.83 10.17 6.93
C ALA A 129 6.58 10.07 5.58
N VAL A 130 6.26 10.92 4.60
CA VAL A 130 6.95 10.90 3.30
C VAL A 130 8.32 11.55 3.45
N PRO A 131 9.42 10.81 3.23
CA PRO A 131 10.75 11.37 3.32
C PRO A 131 11.00 12.44 2.25
N LYS A 132 11.84 13.42 2.61
CA LYS A 132 12.39 14.37 1.63
C LYS A 132 13.34 13.59 0.71
N ALA A 133 13.24 13.84 -0.60
CA ALA A 133 14.14 13.25 -1.56
C ALA A 133 15.51 13.94 -1.49
N GLU A 134 16.55 13.13 -1.54
CA GLU A 134 17.93 13.56 -1.66
C GLU A 134 18.44 13.35 -3.10
N PRO A 135 19.51 14.04 -3.53
CA PRO A 135 20.10 13.80 -4.85
C PRO A 135 20.56 12.34 -5.00
N LEU A 136 20.27 11.74 -6.16
CA LEU A 136 20.76 10.41 -6.50
C LEU A 136 22.30 10.39 -6.53
N ASN A 137 22.88 9.29 -6.06
CA ASN A 137 24.32 9.05 -6.23
C ASN A 137 24.69 8.85 -7.71
N GLU A 138 25.99 8.84 -8.02
CA GLU A 138 26.49 8.71 -9.39
C GLU A 138 25.95 7.47 -10.13
N HIS A 139 25.85 6.34 -9.42
CA HIS A 139 25.32 5.09 -9.97
C HIS A 139 23.88 5.23 -10.48
N TRP A 140 22.97 5.69 -9.63
CA TRP A 140 21.57 5.86 -10.00
C TRP A 140 21.36 7.03 -10.96
N SER A 141 22.15 8.09 -10.85
CA SER A 141 22.12 9.20 -11.81
C SER A 141 22.50 8.74 -13.22
N ALA A 142 23.53 7.89 -13.35
CA ALA A 142 23.92 7.30 -14.62
C ALA A 142 22.81 6.41 -15.20
N ILE A 143 22.22 5.52 -14.39
CA ILE A 143 21.10 4.66 -14.82
C ILE A 143 19.91 5.49 -15.32
N MET A 144 19.51 6.50 -14.55
CA MET A 144 18.37 7.36 -14.88
C MET A 144 18.62 8.23 -16.10
N SER A 145 19.88 8.39 -16.53
CA SER A 145 20.27 9.15 -17.72
C SER A 145 20.39 8.30 -18.99
N GLN A 146 20.37 6.97 -18.89
CA GLN A 146 20.51 6.07 -20.05
C GLN A 146 19.38 6.22 -21.06
N ARG A 147 18.16 6.47 -20.56
CA ARG A 147 16.94 6.58 -21.37
C ARG A 147 16.08 7.74 -20.88
N LYS A 148 15.19 8.22 -21.75
CA LYS A 148 14.31 9.37 -21.44
C LYS A 148 13.23 9.04 -20.41
N LYS A 149 12.85 7.77 -20.30
CA LYS A 149 11.79 7.30 -19.41
C LYS A 149 12.31 6.14 -18.56
N ALA A 150 11.88 6.10 -17.32
CA ALA A 150 12.13 5.01 -16.40
C ALA A 150 10.87 4.62 -15.63
N VAL A 151 10.73 3.34 -15.31
CA VAL A 151 9.62 2.80 -14.53
C VAL A 151 10.18 2.04 -13.34
N LEU A 152 9.71 2.39 -12.15
CA LEU A 152 10.06 1.69 -10.92
C LEU A 152 9.14 0.48 -10.76
N VAL A 153 9.66 -0.66 -10.30
CA VAL A 153 8.91 -1.88 -10.01
C VAL A 153 9.33 -2.38 -8.63
N SER A 154 8.41 -2.38 -7.65
CA SER A 154 8.72 -2.81 -6.28
C SER A 154 7.48 -3.31 -5.54
N PHE A 155 7.54 -4.54 -5.02
CA PHE A 155 6.46 -5.17 -4.26
C PHE A 155 6.61 -4.97 -2.74
N GLY A 156 7.35 -3.93 -2.34
CA GLY A 156 7.55 -3.57 -0.94
C GLY A 156 8.63 -4.41 -0.27
N SER A 157 8.58 -4.48 1.06
CA SER A 157 9.57 -5.19 1.89
C SER A 157 9.18 -6.63 2.23
N VAL A 158 7.89 -6.96 2.13
CA VAL A 158 7.34 -8.25 2.56
C VAL A 158 7.13 -9.21 1.39
N VAL A 159 6.72 -8.71 0.23
CA VAL A 159 6.53 -9.53 -0.98
C VAL A 159 7.79 -9.44 -1.83
N ALA A 160 8.68 -10.42 -1.66
CA ALA A 160 9.93 -10.46 -2.40
C ALA A 160 9.73 -10.95 -3.84
N SER A 161 10.27 -10.23 -4.81
CA SER A 161 10.10 -10.52 -6.24
C SER A 161 10.69 -11.88 -6.64
N TYR A 162 11.75 -12.33 -5.96
CA TYR A 162 12.36 -13.62 -6.27
C TYR A 162 11.44 -14.82 -5.96
N VAL A 163 10.43 -14.66 -5.10
CA VAL A 163 9.46 -15.71 -4.75
C VAL A 163 8.36 -15.85 -5.79
N MET A 164 8.24 -14.91 -6.74
CA MET A 164 7.23 -15.00 -7.79
C MET A 164 7.36 -16.29 -8.61
N PRO A 165 6.22 -16.86 -9.06
CA PRO A 165 6.24 -17.95 -10.03
C PRO A 165 7.07 -17.60 -11.26
N ASN A 166 7.74 -18.60 -11.84
CA ASN A 166 8.61 -18.37 -12.98
C ASN A 166 7.83 -17.85 -14.18
N GLU A 167 6.59 -18.30 -14.38
CA GLU A 167 5.68 -17.83 -15.42
C GLU A 167 5.44 -16.32 -15.30
N THR A 168 5.24 -15.83 -14.07
CA THR A 168 5.08 -14.41 -13.78
C THR A 168 6.37 -13.64 -14.06
N LYS A 169 7.53 -14.14 -13.62
CA LYS A 169 8.82 -13.49 -13.94
C LYS A 169 9.04 -13.40 -15.44
N GLN A 170 8.76 -14.46 -16.18
CA GLN A 170 8.89 -14.50 -17.64
C GLN A 170 7.92 -13.52 -18.34
N ALA A 171 6.70 -13.35 -17.82
CA ALA A 171 5.77 -12.35 -18.32
C ALA A 171 6.29 -10.92 -18.11
N PHE A 172 6.89 -10.61 -16.94
CA PHE A 172 7.56 -9.32 -16.70
C PHE A 172 8.71 -9.08 -17.66
N LEU A 173 9.61 -10.05 -17.82
CA LEU A 173 10.77 -9.93 -18.72
C LEU A 173 10.34 -9.63 -20.16
N LYS A 174 9.39 -10.41 -20.69
CA LYS A 174 8.82 -10.18 -22.03
C LYS A 174 8.12 -8.82 -22.14
N ALA A 175 7.40 -8.39 -21.11
CA ALA A 175 6.76 -7.09 -21.09
C ALA A 175 7.80 -5.95 -21.11
N PHE A 176 8.89 -6.07 -20.36
CA PHE A 176 9.97 -5.08 -20.37
C PHE A 176 10.62 -4.95 -21.74
N ASP A 177 10.89 -6.07 -22.42
CA ASP A 177 11.52 -6.06 -23.76
C ASP A 177 10.71 -5.32 -24.82
N ARG A 178 9.39 -5.19 -24.63
CA ARG A 178 8.52 -4.42 -25.54
C ARG A 178 8.74 -2.92 -25.47
N PHE A 179 9.44 -2.41 -24.45
CA PHE A 179 9.71 -0.98 -24.28
C PHE A 179 11.23 -0.70 -24.23
N PRO A 180 11.95 -0.85 -25.35
CA PRO A 180 13.41 -0.68 -25.39
C PRO A 180 13.87 0.74 -25.01
N ASP A 181 13.00 1.74 -25.16
CA ASP A 181 13.23 3.15 -24.82
C ASP A 181 12.92 3.50 -23.35
N VAL A 182 12.54 2.52 -22.52
CA VAL A 182 12.20 2.70 -21.10
C VAL A 182 13.14 1.89 -20.23
N THR A 183 13.78 2.51 -19.24
CA THR A 183 14.57 1.80 -18.23
C THR A 183 13.63 1.27 -17.14
N PHE A 184 13.53 -0.04 -16.98
CA PHE A 184 12.84 -0.64 -15.83
C PHE A 184 13.81 -0.84 -14.68
N ILE A 185 13.44 -0.37 -13.49
CA ILE A 185 14.20 -0.57 -12.25
C ILE A 185 13.37 -1.48 -11.37
N TRP A 186 13.78 -2.74 -11.25
CA TRP A 186 13.02 -3.75 -10.53
C TRP A 186 13.74 -4.15 -9.24
N LYS A 187 13.08 -3.92 -8.10
CA LYS A 187 13.54 -4.44 -6.81
C LYS A 187 13.48 -5.96 -6.83
N TYR A 188 14.65 -6.59 -6.79
CA TYR A 188 14.82 -8.03 -6.85
C TYR A 188 15.88 -8.46 -5.83
N GLU A 189 15.47 -9.22 -4.82
CA GLU A 189 16.28 -9.45 -3.61
C GLU A 189 17.39 -10.50 -3.76
N LYS A 190 17.49 -11.12 -4.95
CA LYS A 190 18.39 -12.23 -5.24
C LYS A 190 19.23 -11.95 -6.49
N GLU A 191 20.36 -11.26 -6.29
CA GLU A 191 21.31 -10.90 -7.35
C GLU A 191 21.86 -12.13 -8.07
N GLU A 192 22.03 -13.25 -7.34
CA GLU A 192 22.56 -14.52 -7.87
C GLU A 192 21.67 -15.20 -8.93
N HIS A 193 20.43 -14.75 -9.09
CA HIS A 193 19.53 -15.28 -10.12
C HIS A 193 19.79 -14.72 -11.52
N HIS A 194 20.58 -13.65 -11.63
CA HIS A 194 20.91 -13.02 -12.92
C HIS A 194 19.68 -12.74 -13.80
N ILE A 195 18.56 -12.33 -13.17
CA ILE A 195 17.24 -12.24 -13.83
C ILE A 195 17.19 -11.20 -14.95
N ALA A 196 18.11 -10.23 -14.96
CA ALA A 196 18.20 -9.18 -15.97
C ALA A 196 19.07 -9.56 -17.18
N ASP A 197 19.73 -10.72 -17.16
CA ASP A 197 20.59 -11.15 -18.26
C ASP A 197 19.78 -11.28 -19.57
N GLY A 198 20.27 -10.63 -20.63
CA GLY A 198 19.57 -10.56 -21.92
C GLY A 198 18.54 -9.44 -22.04
N HIS A 199 18.29 -8.66 -20.98
CA HIS A 199 17.29 -7.59 -20.94
C HIS A 199 17.97 -6.22 -20.74
N PRO A 200 18.48 -5.56 -21.80
CA PRO A 200 19.36 -4.39 -21.71
C PRO A 200 18.68 -3.13 -21.14
N ASN A 201 17.36 -3.15 -20.99
CA ASN A 201 16.57 -2.08 -20.40
C ASN A 201 16.09 -2.38 -18.98
N LEU A 202 16.47 -3.53 -18.41
CA LEU A 202 16.14 -3.91 -17.05
C LEU A 202 17.36 -3.76 -16.13
N ILE A 203 17.18 -3.02 -15.04
CA ILE A 203 18.14 -2.89 -13.95
C ILE A 203 17.50 -3.48 -12.70
N THR A 204 18.25 -4.31 -11.96
CA THR A 204 17.79 -4.92 -10.71
C THR A 204 18.72 -4.61 -9.56
N ASP A 205 18.14 -4.37 -8.39
CA ASP A 205 18.87 -4.23 -7.12
C ASP A 205 18.01 -4.78 -5.98
N LYS A 206 18.65 -5.27 -4.92
CA LYS A 206 17.98 -5.70 -3.68
C LYS A 206 17.39 -4.52 -2.90
N TRP A 207 17.99 -3.33 -3.00
CA TRP A 207 17.56 -2.14 -2.28
C TRP A 207 17.62 -0.90 -3.16
N LEU A 208 16.48 -0.22 -3.28
CA LEU A 208 16.34 0.95 -4.13
C LEU A 208 16.20 2.21 -3.29
N PRO A 209 16.83 3.35 -3.68
CA PRO A 209 16.51 4.65 -3.12
C PRO A 209 15.16 5.13 -3.68
N GLN A 210 14.08 4.43 -3.31
CA GLN A 210 12.73 4.60 -3.88
C GLN A 210 12.27 6.05 -3.86
N THR A 211 12.45 6.75 -2.74
CA THR A 211 12.05 8.15 -2.59
C THR A 211 12.74 9.07 -3.59
N ASP A 212 14.04 8.86 -3.80
CA ASP A 212 14.87 9.69 -4.67
C ASP A 212 14.58 9.37 -6.14
N LEU A 213 14.40 8.08 -6.46
CA LEU A 213 13.97 7.63 -7.79
C LEU A 213 12.60 8.19 -8.16
N LEU A 214 11.62 8.15 -7.23
CA LEU A 214 10.29 8.73 -7.43
C LEU A 214 10.32 10.25 -7.66
N ALA A 215 11.31 10.94 -7.10
CA ALA A 215 11.50 12.38 -7.32
C ALA A 215 12.17 12.71 -8.66
N HIS A 216 12.83 11.75 -9.31
CA HIS A 216 13.56 12.02 -10.54
C HIS A 216 12.62 12.33 -11.72
N PRO A 217 12.95 13.31 -12.59
CA PRO A 217 12.10 13.70 -13.72
C PRO A 217 11.89 12.58 -14.74
N ASN A 218 12.93 11.76 -15.00
CA ASN A 218 12.82 10.65 -15.96
C ASN A 218 12.01 9.47 -15.43
N LEU A 219 11.72 9.38 -14.13
CA LEU A 219 10.82 8.34 -13.63
C LEU A 219 9.39 8.72 -13.98
N VAL A 220 8.75 7.95 -14.86
CA VAL A 220 7.42 8.29 -15.40
C VAL A 220 6.29 7.49 -14.78
N ALA A 221 6.57 6.34 -14.17
CA ALA A 221 5.56 5.53 -13.49
C ALA A 221 6.17 4.60 -12.42
N PHE A 222 5.31 4.10 -11.54
CA PHE A 222 5.66 3.11 -10.53
C PHE A 222 4.69 1.93 -10.55
N LEU A 223 5.18 0.70 -10.68
CA LEU A 223 4.43 -0.51 -10.36
C LEU A 223 4.73 -0.94 -8.93
N THR A 224 3.69 -1.04 -8.10
CA THR A 224 3.81 -1.40 -6.69
C THR A 224 2.75 -2.39 -6.24
N HIS A 225 3.06 -3.14 -5.18
CA HIS A 225 2.05 -3.94 -4.46
C HIS A 225 0.92 -3.11 -3.82
N GLY A 226 1.08 -1.78 -3.66
CA GLY A 226 0.03 -0.90 -3.14
C GLY A 226 0.06 -0.66 -1.63
N GLY A 227 1.18 -0.92 -0.95
CA GLY A 227 1.35 -0.53 0.45
C GLY A 227 1.18 0.99 0.63
N MET A 228 0.57 1.41 1.75
CA MET A 228 0.19 2.81 1.97
C MET A 228 1.36 3.79 1.83
N ASN A 229 2.57 3.43 2.28
CA ASN A 229 3.75 4.29 2.14
C ASN A 229 4.10 4.53 0.66
N SER A 230 4.19 3.45 -0.14
CA SER A 230 4.44 3.56 -1.58
C SER A 230 3.39 4.41 -2.28
N ILE A 231 2.11 4.23 -1.94
CA ILE A 231 1.01 5.02 -2.52
C ILE A 231 1.13 6.50 -2.13
N THR A 232 1.42 6.79 -0.86
CA THR A 232 1.55 8.16 -0.36
C THR A 232 2.77 8.86 -0.98
N GLU A 233 3.92 8.19 -1.06
CA GLU A 233 5.12 8.70 -1.74
C GLU A 233 4.84 9.00 -3.21
N THR A 234 4.14 8.09 -3.90
CA THR A 234 3.80 8.23 -5.33
C THR A 234 2.88 9.42 -5.58
N LEU A 235 1.82 9.53 -4.78
CA LEU A 235 0.87 10.63 -4.82
C LEU A 235 1.57 11.97 -4.56
N ASN A 236 2.44 12.04 -3.55
CA ASN A 236 3.19 13.25 -3.22
C ASN A 236 4.16 13.71 -4.32
N ARG A 237 4.60 12.79 -5.19
CA ARG A 237 5.46 13.09 -6.33
C ARG A 237 4.70 13.31 -7.64
N GLY A 238 3.36 13.21 -7.61
CA GLY A 238 2.53 13.35 -8.79
C GLY A 238 2.86 12.32 -9.89
N LYS A 239 3.28 11.11 -9.50
CA LYS A 239 3.60 10.05 -10.45
C LYS A 239 2.42 9.10 -10.59
N PRO A 240 2.11 8.62 -11.81
CA PRO A 240 1.08 7.60 -12.01
C PRO A 240 1.57 6.22 -11.54
N VAL A 241 0.63 5.34 -11.18
CA VAL A 241 0.92 4.07 -10.50
C VAL A 241 0.16 2.88 -11.09
N ILE A 242 0.82 1.73 -11.23
CA ILE A 242 0.16 0.43 -11.40
C ILE A 242 0.18 -0.26 -10.04
N VAL A 243 -0.99 -0.61 -9.52
CA VAL A 243 -1.13 -1.24 -8.21
C VAL A 243 -1.48 -2.71 -8.38
N VAL A 244 -0.63 -3.59 -7.87
CA VAL A 244 -0.82 -5.03 -7.86
C VAL A 244 -1.09 -5.50 -6.42
N PRO A 245 -2.35 -5.45 -5.96
CA PRO A 245 -2.67 -5.76 -4.57
C PRO A 245 -2.51 -7.25 -4.28
N VAL A 246 -1.67 -7.57 -3.29
CA VAL A 246 -1.39 -8.94 -2.84
C VAL A 246 -2.19 -9.28 -1.58
N PHE A 247 -2.14 -8.44 -0.54
CA PHE A 247 -2.87 -8.67 0.72
C PHE A 247 -3.08 -7.39 1.54
N GLY A 248 -3.84 -7.50 2.63
CA GLY A 248 -4.01 -6.42 3.61
C GLY A 248 -4.82 -5.24 3.05
N ASP A 249 -4.31 -4.03 3.25
CA ASP A 249 -4.91 -2.76 2.82
C ASP A 249 -4.64 -2.43 1.33
N GLN A 250 -3.74 -3.17 0.68
CA GLN A 250 -3.26 -2.89 -0.68
C GLN A 250 -4.39 -2.79 -1.71
N LEU A 251 -5.42 -3.64 -1.60
CA LEU A 251 -6.57 -3.63 -2.50
C LEU A 251 -7.41 -2.35 -2.35
N ARG A 252 -7.63 -1.89 -1.11
CA ARG A 252 -8.29 -0.62 -0.85
C ARG A 252 -7.48 0.54 -1.44
N ASN A 253 -6.17 0.51 -1.27
CA ASN A 253 -5.29 1.55 -1.79
C ASN A 253 -5.28 1.57 -3.33
N ALA A 254 -5.36 0.40 -3.97
CA ALA A 254 -5.53 0.29 -5.42
C ALA A 254 -6.83 0.93 -5.92
N VAL A 255 -7.94 0.70 -5.20
CA VAL A 255 -9.23 1.33 -5.51
C VAL A 255 -9.14 2.84 -5.34
N LEU A 256 -8.50 3.33 -4.27
CA LEU A 256 -8.31 4.76 -4.06
C LEU A 256 -7.45 5.40 -5.15
N ALA A 257 -6.34 4.77 -5.54
CA ALA A 257 -5.47 5.27 -6.60
C ALA A 257 -6.22 5.35 -7.95
N LYS A 258 -7.04 4.34 -8.26
CA LYS A 258 -7.91 4.33 -9.44
C LYS A 258 -8.98 5.43 -9.37
N ARG A 259 -9.64 5.58 -8.22
CA ARG A 259 -10.65 6.63 -7.97
C ARG A 259 -10.08 8.03 -8.13
N ALA A 260 -8.88 8.26 -7.63
CA ALA A 260 -8.16 9.53 -7.73
C ALA A 260 -7.59 9.78 -9.15
N GLY A 261 -7.68 8.81 -10.06
CA GLY A 261 -7.31 8.98 -11.47
C GLY A 261 -5.82 8.84 -11.79
N PHE A 262 -4.95 8.59 -10.81
CA PHE A 262 -3.51 8.39 -11.03
C PHE A 262 -3.09 6.91 -11.05
N GLY A 263 -4.01 5.98 -10.74
CA GLY A 263 -3.72 4.56 -10.60
C GLY A 263 -4.47 3.63 -11.56
N ILE A 264 -3.80 2.55 -11.97
CA ILE A 264 -4.43 1.37 -12.57
C ILE A 264 -4.31 0.22 -11.56
N MET A 265 -5.38 -0.54 -11.36
CA MET A 265 -5.33 -1.77 -10.57
C MET A 265 -5.13 -2.96 -11.50
N LEU A 266 -4.07 -3.73 -11.26
CA LEU A 266 -3.75 -4.96 -12.00
C LEU A 266 -3.78 -6.15 -11.01
N PRO A 267 -4.78 -7.04 -11.08
CA PRO A 267 -4.85 -8.21 -10.19
C PRO A 267 -3.63 -9.11 -10.30
N VAL A 268 -3.22 -9.75 -9.20
CA VAL A 268 -2.11 -10.72 -9.19
C VAL A 268 -2.34 -11.86 -10.19
N SER A 269 -3.58 -12.29 -10.38
CA SER A 269 -3.96 -13.32 -11.37
C SER A 269 -3.65 -12.94 -12.81
N ASP A 270 -3.54 -11.65 -13.09
CA ASP A 270 -3.27 -11.13 -14.44
C ASP A 270 -1.77 -10.98 -14.72
N LEU A 271 -0.90 -11.15 -13.72
CA LEU A 271 0.55 -10.96 -13.90
C LEU A 271 1.23 -12.04 -14.76
N GLN A 272 0.61 -13.20 -14.94
CA GLN A 272 1.13 -14.23 -15.85
C GLN A 272 0.77 -13.94 -17.32
N ASP A 273 -0.19 -13.06 -17.56
CA ASP A 273 -0.60 -12.63 -18.88
C ASP A 273 0.26 -11.44 -19.32
N GLU A 274 1.31 -11.74 -20.11
CA GLU A 274 2.22 -10.72 -20.65
C GLU A 274 1.47 -9.61 -21.37
N LYS A 275 0.40 -9.93 -22.11
CA LYS A 275 -0.36 -8.92 -22.86
C LYS A 275 -1.00 -7.94 -21.90
N LYS A 276 -1.68 -8.40 -20.85
CA LYS A 276 -2.31 -7.52 -19.86
C LYS A 276 -1.28 -6.65 -19.13
N LEU A 277 -0.12 -7.23 -18.80
CA LEU A 277 0.96 -6.50 -18.13
C LEU A 277 1.54 -5.40 -19.04
N SER A 278 1.83 -5.75 -20.30
CA SER A 278 2.32 -4.81 -21.31
C SER A 278 1.30 -3.71 -21.62
N ASP A 279 0.02 -4.05 -21.74
CA ASP A 279 -1.06 -3.08 -21.95
C ASP A 279 -1.14 -2.09 -20.77
N ALA A 280 -0.95 -2.57 -19.53
CA ALA A 280 -0.92 -1.71 -18.34
C ALA A 280 0.30 -0.76 -18.34
N PHE A 281 1.48 -1.26 -18.73
CA PHE A 281 2.67 -0.41 -18.88
C PHE A 281 2.49 0.62 -20.00
N GLU A 282 2.00 0.20 -21.16
CA GLU A 282 1.74 1.09 -22.29
C GLU A 282 0.75 2.20 -21.89
N GLN A 283 -0.33 1.82 -21.21
CA GLN A 283 -1.31 2.76 -20.70
C GLN A 283 -0.66 3.75 -19.73
N ILE A 284 0.08 3.31 -18.71
CA ILE A 284 0.61 4.22 -17.69
C ILE A 284 1.75 5.11 -18.21
N ILE A 285 2.59 4.62 -19.13
CA ILE A 285 3.76 5.33 -19.66
C ILE A 285 3.38 6.41 -20.68
N ASN A 286 2.26 6.22 -21.38
CA ASN A 286 1.80 7.11 -22.45
C ASN A 286 0.61 7.99 -22.05
N ASN A 287 -0.08 7.67 -20.95
CA ASN A 287 -1.20 8.47 -20.48
C ASN A 287 -0.68 9.80 -19.89
N LYS A 288 -1.00 10.91 -20.56
CA LYS A 288 -0.68 12.28 -20.13
C LYS A 288 -1.75 12.92 -19.22
N LYS A 289 -2.65 12.12 -18.63
CA LYS A 289 -3.72 12.62 -17.75
C LYS A 289 -3.18 13.14 -16.44
#